data_AF-A0A2R6IS88-F1
#
_entry.id   AF-A0A2R6IS88-F1
#
_cell.length_a   1.000
_cell.length_b   1.000
_cell.length_c   1.000
_cell.angle_alpha   90.00
_cell.angle_beta   90.00
_cell.angle_gamma   90.00
#
_symmetry.space_group_name_H-M   'P 1'
#
loop_
_entity.id
_entity.type
_entity.pdbx_description
1 polymer ?
#
loop_
_entity_poly.entity_id
_entity_poly.type
_entity_poly.pdbx_seq_one_letter_code
_entity_poly.pdbx_strand_id
1 'polypeptide(L)'
;MHIDEPELARRLRHEGIDVSDVAVGPGGVAVVYTTTLPGAEPAHGEMGRVCTAFLDLVEAGDLTPTRVEATALRHETDVQATWHIEAGWFDDLAAYRVSEEEFSARVLDTVDADPPVDAEGGVAAEPPGLAGDGGERDDRADGRGAGG
;
A
#
# COMPACT_ATOMS: atom_id res chain seq x y z
N MET A 1 -24.44 -0.17 -20.95
CA MET A 1 -23.46 0.83 -21.40
C MET A 1 -22.08 0.21 -21.18
N HIS A 2 -21.13 0.40 -22.10
CA HIS A 2 -19.77 -0.07 -21.92
C HIS A 2 -18.85 1.13 -22.02
N ILE A 3 -18.24 1.48 -20.89
CA ILE A 3 -17.08 2.38 -20.85
C ILE A 3 -15.90 1.68 -21.52
N ASP A 4 -15.23 2.37 -22.43
CA ASP A 4 -14.00 1.88 -23.06
C ASP A 4 -12.77 2.22 -22.19
N GLU A 5 -11.67 1.47 -22.37
CA GLU A 5 -10.44 1.59 -21.56
C GLU A 5 -9.91 3.04 -21.42
N PRO A 6 -9.84 3.87 -22.49
CA PRO A 6 -9.35 5.24 -22.37
C PRO A 6 -10.24 6.15 -21.52
N GLU A 7 -11.57 5.94 -21.58
CA GLU A 7 -12.51 6.73 -20.78
C GLU A 7 -12.44 6.30 -19.31
N LEU A 8 -12.35 5.01 -19.03
CA LEU A 8 -12.17 4.50 -17.67
C LEU A 8 -10.87 5.05 -17.06
N ALA A 9 -9.77 4.99 -17.80
CA ALA A 9 -8.50 5.56 -17.36
C ALA A 9 -8.60 7.08 -17.10
N ARG A 10 -9.38 7.82 -17.90
CA ARG A 10 -9.63 9.26 -17.68
C ARG A 10 -10.42 9.52 -16.41
N ARG A 11 -11.45 8.73 -16.13
CA ARG A 11 -12.29 8.85 -14.92
C ARG A 11 -11.48 8.57 -13.66
N LEU A 12 -10.70 7.49 -13.65
CA LEU A 12 -9.80 7.18 -12.53
C LEU A 12 -8.77 8.30 -12.29
N ARG A 13 -8.19 8.86 -13.35
CA ARG A 13 -7.28 10.01 -13.23
C ARG A 13 -7.97 11.27 -12.70
N HIS A 14 -9.24 11.48 -13.03
CA HIS A 14 -10.03 12.58 -12.45
C HIS A 14 -10.18 12.44 -10.93
N GLU A 15 -10.27 11.20 -10.43
CA GLU A 15 -10.26 10.88 -8.99
C GLU A 15 -8.85 10.90 -8.36
N GLY A 16 -7.84 11.36 -9.10
CA GLY A 16 -6.47 11.50 -8.61
C GLY A 16 -5.68 10.20 -8.58
N ILE A 17 -6.10 9.18 -9.32
CA ILE A 17 -5.38 7.90 -9.45
C ILE A 17 -4.34 7.99 -10.57
N ASP A 18 -3.09 7.64 -10.28
CA ASP A 18 -2.03 7.57 -11.30
C ASP A 18 -2.10 6.27 -12.10
N VAL A 19 -3.05 6.22 -13.04
CA VAL A 19 -3.33 5.04 -13.85
C VAL A 19 -2.19 4.74 -14.82
N SER A 20 -1.62 3.55 -14.68
CA SER A 20 -0.59 2.99 -15.55
C SER A 20 -1.20 2.20 -16.71
N ASP A 21 -2.17 1.33 -16.43
CA ASP A 21 -2.84 0.52 -17.46
C ASP A 21 -4.29 0.17 -17.06
N VAL A 22 -5.13 -0.08 -18.07
CA VAL A 22 -6.51 -0.51 -17.88
C VAL A 22 -6.88 -1.50 -18.98
N ALA A 23 -7.48 -2.62 -18.59
CA ALA A 23 -8.06 -3.57 -19.51
C ALA A 23 -9.56 -3.79 -19.23
N VAL A 24 -10.39 -3.74 -20.26
CA VAL A 24 -11.84 -4.00 -20.15
C VAL A 24 -12.21 -5.20 -21.03
N GLY A 25 -12.85 -6.20 -20.45
CA GLY A 25 -13.21 -7.42 -21.17
C GLY A 25 -14.38 -8.19 -20.56
N PRO A 26 -14.72 -9.36 -21.14
CA PRO A 26 -15.87 -10.16 -20.69
C PRO A 26 -15.67 -10.76 -19.29
N GLY A 27 -14.44 -10.85 -18.81
CA GLY A 27 -14.12 -11.28 -17.43
C GLY A 27 -14.16 -10.17 -16.39
N GLY A 28 -14.38 -8.92 -16.83
CA GLY A 28 -14.40 -7.73 -15.99
C GLY A 28 -13.34 -6.73 -16.35
N VAL A 29 -12.91 -5.97 -15.35
CA VAL A 29 -11.99 -4.85 -15.50
C VAL A 29 -10.71 -5.13 -14.73
N ALA A 30 -9.56 -4.87 -15.34
CA ALA A 30 -8.28 -4.84 -14.65
C ALA A 30 -7.72 -3.41 -14.67
N VAL A 31 -7.23 -2.93 -13.53
CA VAL A 31 -6.59 -1.62 -13.39
C VAL A 31 -5.22 -1.76 -12.75
N VAL A 32 -4.23 -1.11 -13.35
CA VAL A 32 -2.90 -0.97 -12.77
C VAL A 32 -2.66 0.52 -12.49
N TYR A 33 -2.28 0.86 -11.27
CA TYR A 33 -1.97 2.23 -10.88
C TYR A 33 -0.73 2.30 -10.00
N THR A 34 -0.01 3.42 -10.08
CA THR A 34 1.12 3.68 -9.20
C THR A 34 0.62 4.40 -7.94
N THR A 35 0.97 3.88 -6.78
CA THR A 35 0.68 4.54 -5.49
C THR A 35 1.53 5.78 -5.33
N THR A 36 0.93 6.84 -4.79
CA THR A 36 1.67 8.05 -4.38
C THR A 36 2.25 7.93 -2.98
N LEU A 37 1.91 6.86 -2.24
CA LEU A 37 2.26 6.63 -0.84
C LEU A 37 2.78 5.20 -0.63
N PRO A 38 3.93 4.84 -1.24
CA PRO A 38 4.48 3.50 -1.10
C PRO A 38 4.89 3.24 0.36
N GLY A 39 4.58 2.05 0.85
CA GLY A 39 4.84 1.64 2.23
C GLY A 39 4.75 0.12 2.41
N ALA A 40 4.85 -0.34 3.66
CA ALA A 40 4.71 -1.75 4.00
C ALA A 40 3.29 -2.29 3.71
N GLU A 41 2.29 -1.44 3.87
CA GLU A 41 0.90 -1.73 3.55
C GLU A 41 0.43 -0.81 2.41
N PRO A 42 -0.49 -1.27 1.54
CA PRO A 42 -1.05 -0.43 0.49
C PRO A 42 -1.86 0.72 1.10
N ALA A 43 -1.86 1.88 0.43
CA ALA A 43 -2.59 3.04 0.91
C ALA A 43 -4.11 2.84 0.76
N HIS A 44 -4.79 2.49 1.86
CA HIS A 44 -6.24 2.25 1.86
C HIS A 44 -7.06 3.46 1.38
N GLY A 45 -6.58 4.69 1.60
CA GLY A 45 -7.22 5.89 1.08
C GLY A 45 -7.19 5.99 -0.46
N GLU A 46 -6.12 5.51 -1.10
CA GLU A 46 -6.06 5.42 -2.57
C GLU A 46 -6.98 4.34 -3.09
N MET A 47 -7.00 3.17 -2.43
CA MET A 47 -7.94 2.10 -2.77
C MET A 47 -9.39 2.58 -2.65
N GLY A 48 -9.72 3.32 -1.59
CA GLY A 48 -11.05 3.92 -1.40
C GLY A 48 -11.43 4.83 -2.57
N ARG A 49 -10.52 5.68 -3.05
CA ARG A 49 -10.77 6.52 -4.24
C ARG A 49 -11.01 5.70 -5.51
N VAL A 50 -10.27 4.61 -5.71
CA VAL A 50 -10.52 3.68 -6.82
C VAL A 50 -11.92 3.06 -6.68
N CYS A 51 -12.30 2.58 -5.48
CA CYS A 51 -13.63 2.05 -5.20
C CYS A 51 -14.72 3.07 -5.50
N THR A 52 -14.61 4.31 -5.01
CA THR A 52 -15.56 5.40 -5.28
C THR A 52 -15.72 5.63 -6.78
N ALA A 53 -14.62 5.69 -7.54
CA ALA A 53 -14.70 5.85 -9.00
C ALA A 53 -15.52 4.75 -9.68
N PHE A 54 -15.35 3.49 -9.25
CA PHE A 54 -16.13 2.37 -9.78
C PHE A 54 -17.59 2.39 -9.35
N LEU A 55 -17.86 2.79 -8.11
CA LEU A 55 -19.23 2.98 -7.60
C LEU A 55 -19.95 4.04 -8.42
N ASP A 56 -19.35 5.22 -8.60
CA ASP A 56 -19.93 6.32 -9.39
C ASP A 56 -20.25 5.88 -10.82
N LEU A 57 -19.37 5.10 -11.45
CA LEU A 57 -19.58 4.56 -12.80
C LEU A 57 -20.76 3.58 -12.86
N VAL A 58 -20.90 2.71 -11.84
CA VAL A 58 -22.01 1.77 -11.76
C VAL A 58 -23.33 2.50 -11.48
N GLU A 59 -23.33 3.46 -10.58
CA GLU A 59 -24.51 4.27 -10.25
C GLU A 59 -24.98 5.14 -11.42
N ALA A 60 -24.04 5.70 -12.21
CA ALA A 60 -24.35 6.42 -13.44
C ALA A 60 -24.81 5.50 -14.58
N GLY A 61 -24.64 4.18 -14.44
CA GLY A 61 -24.90 3.19 -15.48
C GLY A 61 -23.84 3.15 -16.59
N ASP A 62 -22.73 3.86 -16.41
CA ASP A 62 -21.55 3.89 -17.31
C ASP A 62 -20.85 2.51 -17.33
N LEU A 63 -20.90 1.79 -16.21
CA LEU A 63 -20.35 0.44 -16.05
C LEU A 63 -21.43 -0.50 -15.51
N THR A 64 -21.53 -1.70 -16.09
CA THR A 64 -22.33 -2.77 -15.50
C THR A 64 -21.57 -3.42 -14.33
N PRO A 65 -22.23 -3.76 -13.21
CA PRO A 65 -21.60 -4.50 -12.11
C PRO A 65 -20.77 -5.69 -12.62
N THR A 66 -19.47 -5.65 -12.37
CA THR A 66 -18.52 -6.63 -12.86
C THR A 66 -17.37 -6.79 -11.88
N ARG A 67 -16.61 -7.88 -11.99
CA ARG A 67 -15.39 -8.06 -11.22
C ARG A 67 -14.37 -6.99 -11.63
N VAL A 68 -13.73 -6.38 -10.64
CA VAL A 68 -12.62 -5.44 -10.81
C VAL A 68 -11.40 -6.03 -10.14
N GLU A 69 -10.32 -6.21 -10.89
CA GLU A 69 -9.00 -6.57 -10.40
C GLU A 69 -8.14 -5.30 -10.38
N ALA A 70 -7.46 -5.03 -9.27
CA ALA A 70 -6.63 -3.85 -9.13
C ALA A 70 -5.22 -4.25 -8.66
N THR A 71 -4.22 -3.65 -9.30
CA THR A 71 -2.80 -3.79 -8.94
C THR A 71 -2.24 -2.42 -8.60
N ALA A 72 -1.80 -2.27 -7.35
CA ALA A 72 -1.08 -1.10 -6.88
C ALA A 72 0.43 -1.33 -7.07
N LEU A 73 1.11 -0.42 -7.74
CA LEU A 73 2.55 -0.44 -7.96
C LEU A 73 3.24 0.54 -7.02
N ARG A 74 4.41 0.19 -6.49
CA ARG A 74 5.30 1.13 -5.79
C ARG A 74 5.96 2.08 -6.79
N HIS A 75 6.43 1.53 -7.91
CA HIS A 75 7.01 2.26 -9.03
C HIS A 75 7.11 1.35 -10.27
N GLU A 76 6.89 1.89 -11.47
CA GLU A 76 7.04 1.23 -12.78
C GLU A 76 6.37 -0.14 -12.93
N THR A 77 6.99 -1.20 -12.40
CA THR A 77 6.50 -2.59 -12.45
C THR A 77 6.61 -3.33 -11.10
N ASP A 78 7.10 -2.65 -10.06
CA ASP A 78 7.21 -3.17 -8.69
C ASP A 78 5.83 -3.18 -8.03
N VAL A 79 5.25 -4.37 -7.89
CA VAL A 79 3.92 -4.55 -7.30
C VAL A 79 4.00 -4.34 -5.79
N GLN A 80 3.10 -3.51 -5.27
CA GLN A 80 2.89 -3.37 -3.83
C GLN A 80 1.81 -4.33 -3.33
N ALA A 81 0.68 -4.39 -4.05
CA ALA A 81 -0.44 -5.22 -3.68
C ALA A 81 -1.36 -5.50 -4.87
N THR A 82 -2.07 -6.62 -4.81
CA THR A 82 -3.24 -6.88 -5.64
C THR A 82 -4.49 -7.00 -4.77
N TRP A 83 -5.64 -6.62 -5.31
CA TRP A 83 -6.92 -6.65 -4.62
C TRP A 83 -8.06 -6.63 -5.62
N HIS A 84 -9.28 -6.95 -5.18
CA HIS A 84 -10.42 -7.00 -6.11
C HIS A 84 -11.74 -6.59 -5.49
N ILE A 85 -12.70 -6.32 -6.37
CA ILE A 85 -14.11 -6.09 -6.07
C ILE A 85 -14.91 -7.15 -6.82
N GLU A 86 -15.76 -7.90 -6.11
CA GLU A 86 -16.68 -8.84 -6.76
C GLU A 86 -17.87 -8.10 -7.38
N ALA A 87 -18.34 -8.59 -8.53
CA ALA A 87 -19.48 -8.01 -9.24
C ALA A 87 -20.72 -7.87 -8.33
N GLY A 88 -21.03 -8.92 -7.56
CA GLY A 88 -22.20 -8.94 -6.69
C GLY A 88 -22.13 -7.97 -5.51
N TRP A 89 -20.97 -7.41 -5.17
CA TRP A 89 -20.86 -6.45 -4.08
C TRP A 89 -21.44 -5.09 -4.45
N PHE A 90 -21.36 -4.71 -5.73
CA PHE A 90 -22.07 -3.54 -6.25
C PHE A 90 -23.59 -3.72 -6.09
N ASP A 91 -24.12 -4.90 -6.44
CA ASP A 91 -25.53 -5.23 -6.30
C ASP A 91 -25.99 -5.31 -4.84
N ASP A 92 -25.13 -5.81 -3.94
CA ASP A 92 -25.39 -5.83 -2.51
C ASP A 92 -25.50 -4.40 -1.96
N LEU A 93 -24.58 -3.52 -2.34
CA LEU A 93 -24.55 -2.12 -1.89
C LEU A 93 -25.75 -1.33 -2.46
N ALA A 94 -26.02 -1.44 -3.76
CA ALA A 94 -27.16 -0.77 -4.41
C ALA A 94 -28.52 -1.22 -3.83
N ALA A 95 -28.61 -2.48 -3.38
CA ALA A 95 -29.79 -3.00 -2.70
C ALA A 95 -29.84 -2.70 -1.20
N TYR A 96 -28.89 -1.91 -0.67
CA TYR A 96 -28.71 -1.62 0.75
C TYR A 96 -28.60 -2.89 1.62
N ARG A 97 -28.09 -3.99 1.06
CA ARG A 97 -27.82 -5.24 1.79
C ARG A 97 -26.50 -5.18 2.56
N VAL A 98 -25.60 -4.31 2.13
CA VAL A 98 -24.37 -3.93 2.84
C VAL A 98 -24.26 -2.42 2.86
N SER A 99 -23.56 -1.88 3.86
CA SER A 99 -23.11 -0.50 3.90
C SER A 99 -21.82 -0.29 3.07
N GLU A 100 -21.47 0.97 2.82
CA GLU A 100 -20.19 1.34 2.18
C GLU A 100 -18.98 0.91 3.02
N GLU A 101 -19.12 0.93 4.35
CA GLU A 101 -18.09 0.46 5.29
C GLU A 101 -17.88 -1.05 5.13
N GLU A 102 -18.95 -1.84 5.09
CA GLU A 102 -18.88 -3.29 4.85
C GLU A 102 -18.35 -3.62 3.45
N PHE A 103 -18.72 -2.85 2.43
CA PHE A 103 -18.15 -2.98 1.09
C PHE A 103 -16.63 -2.75 1.13
N SER A 104 -16.18 -1.68 1.78
CA SER A 104 -14.76 -1.36 1.90
C SER A 104 -14.00 -2.43 2.67
N ALA A 105 -14.58 -2.95 3.77
CA ALA A 105 -14.00 -4.03 4.54
C ALA A 105 -13.83 -5.31 3.69
N ARG A 106 -14.83 -5.67 2.89
CA ARG A 106 -14.73 -6.81 1.96
C ARG A 106 -13.61 -6.64 0.95
N VAL A 107 -13.41 -5.44 0.41
CA VAL A 107 -12.31 -5.14 -0.51
C VAL A 107 -10.97 -5.28 0.21
N LEU A 108 -10.82 -4.72 1.42
CA LEU A 108 -9.61 -4.83 2.22
C LEU A 108 -9.25 -6.29 2.55
N ASP A 109 -10.25 -7.14 2.79
CA ASP A 109 -10.05 -8.58 3.02
C ASP A 109 -9.49 -9.32 1.78
N THR A 110 -9.54 -8.72 0.58
CA THR A 110 -8.96 -9.31 -0.64
C THR A 110 -7.51 -8.93 -0.90
N VAL A 111 -6.96 -8.02 -0.09
CA VAL A 111 -5.63 -7.47 -0.31
C VAL A 111 -4.57 -8.56 -0.14
N ASP A 112 -3.83 -8.81 -1.21
CA ASP A 112 -2.61 -9.61 -1.21
C ASP A 112 -1.43 -8.67 -1.42
N ALA A 113 -0.74 -8.35 -0.31
CA ALA A 113 0.39 -7.43 -0.30
C ALA A 113 1.69 -8.17 -0.63
N ASP A 114 2.42 -7.67 -1.61
CA ASP A 114 3.77 -8.13 -1.90
C ASP A 114 4.74 -7.53 -0.88
N PRO A 115 5.66 -8.30 -0.28
CA PRO A 115 6.63 -7.77 0.67
C PRO A 115 7.60 -6.80 -0.03
N PRO A 116 8.11 -5.75 0.64
CA PRO A 116 9.11 -4.88 0.05
C PRO A 116 10.37 -5.67 -0.34
N VAL A 117 10.93 -5.42 -1.53
CA VAL A 117 12.18 -6.06 -1.98
C VAL A 117 13.38 -5.80 -1.06
N ASP A 118 13.31 -4.75 -0.24
CA ASP A 118 14.32 -4.41 0.78
C ASP A 118 14.00 -4.95 2.19
N ALA A 119 12.91 -5.73 2.36
CA ALA A 119 12.53 -6.28 3.67
C ALA A 119 13.47 -7.40 4.16
N GLU A 120 14.30 -7.96 3.28
CA GLU A 120 15.37 -8.89 3.64
C GLU A 120 16.76 -8.26 3.39
N GLY A 121 17.31 -7.55 4.39
CA GLY A 121 18.68 -7.05 4.26
C GLY A 121 19.21 -6.05 5.31
N GLY A 122 18.41 -5.63 6.28
CA GLY A 122 18.86 -4.73 7.34
C GLY A 122 19.60 -5.45 8.47
N VAL A 123 20.80 -6.01 8.22
CA VAL A 123 21.75 -6.15 9.32
C VAL A 123 22.10 -4.72 9.76
N ALA A 124 21.51 -4.28 10.87
CA ALA A 124 22.08 -3.19 11.63
C ALA A 124 23.51 -3.60 11.95
N ALA A 125 24.48 -3.04 11.23
CA ALA A 125 25.85 -3.06 11.67
C ALA A 125 25.87 -2.28 12.99
N GLU A 126 25.71 -3.00 14.10
CA GLU A 126 26.08 -2.46 15.40
C GLU A 126 27.53 -1.98 15.24
N PRO A 127 27.83 -0.70 15.50
CA PRO A 127 29.22 -0.26 15.50
C PRO A 127 29.96 -1.16 16.51
N PRO A 128 31.15 -1.71 16.16
CA PRO A 128 31.86 -2.58 17.07
C PRO A 128 32.04 -1.87 18.40
N GLY A 129 31.50 -2.51 19.45
CA GLY A 129 31.52 -1.99 20.79
C GLY A 129 32.94 -1.59 21.16
N LEU A 130 33.08 -0.33 21.59
CA LEU A 130 34.20 0.10 22.41
C LEU A 130 34.20 -0.78 23.65
N ALA A 131 34.98 -1.86 23.59
CA ALA A 131 35.32 -2.68 24.72
C ALA A 131 35.85 -1.74 25.81
N GLY A 132 35.16 -1.74 26.95
CA GLY A 132 35.67 -1.14 28.16
C GLY A 132 36.95 -1.87 28.56
N ASP A 133 38.04 -1.12 28.65
CA ASP A 133 39.19 -1.55 29.41
C ASP A 133 39.00 -1.03 30.84
N GLY A 134 38.41 -1.87 31.68
CA GLY A 134 38.47 -1.74 33.13
C GLY A 134 39.73 -2.41 33.64
N GLY A 135 40.63 -1.64 34.24
CA GLY A 135 41.88 -2.13 34.79
C GLY A 135 42.37 -1.28 35.97
N GLU A 136 41.60 -1.31 37.05
CA GLU A 136 41.94 -0.74 38.35
C GLU A 136 43.21 -1.35 38.97
N ARG A 137 44.06 -0.51 39.61
CA ARG A 137 44.73 -0.80 40.90
C ARG A 137 45.58 0.37 41.43
N ASP A 138 44.99 1.06 42.40
CA ASP A 138 45.44 1.26 43.80
C ASP A 138 46.93 1.07 44.19
N ASP A 139 47.36 2.03 45.02
CA ASP A 139 48.36 1.95 46.11
C ASP A 139 49.88 2.03 45.82
N ARG A 140 50.47 3.21 46.09
CA ARG A 140 51.52 3.33 47.13
C ARG A 140 51.84 4.78 47.52
N ALA A 141 51.78 5.02 48.82
CA ALA A 141 52.31 6.19 49.52
C ALA A 141 53.86 6.23 49.61
N ASP A 142 54.34 7.35 50.17
CA ASP A 142 55.70 7.71 50.66
C ASP A 142 56.51 8.59 49.69
N GLY A 143 57.05 9.76 50.03
CA GLY A 143 57.29 10.47 51.29
C GLY A 143 58.43 11.48 51.06
N ARG A 144 58.56 12.49 51.95
CA ARG A 144 59.61 13.56 52.03
C ARG A 144 59.52 14.68 50.97
N GLY A 145 59.77 15.95 51.26
CA GLY A 145 60.26 16.62 52.47
C GLY A 145 61.12 17.85 52.08
N ALA A 146 60.85 18.98 52.73
CA ALA A 146 61.76 20.08 53.11
C ALA A 146 62.40 21.03 52.07
N GLY A 147 62.33 22.33 52.43
CA GLY A 147 63.36 23.36 52.24
C GLY A 147 63.19 24.24 51.01
N GLY A 148 63.15 25.57 51.07
CA GLY A 148 63.33 26.52 52.18
C GLY A 148 63.12 27.95 51.65
#